data_AF-A0A1I4JYQ0-F1
#
_entry.id   AF-A0A1I4JYQ0-F1
#
_cell.length_a   1.000
_cell.length_b   1.000
_cell.length_c   1.000
_cell.angle_alpha   90.00
_cell.angle_beta   90.00
_cell.angle_gamma   90.00
#
_symmetry.space_group_name_H-M   'P 1'
#
loop_
_entity.id
_entity.type
_entity.pdbx_description
1 polymer ?
#
loop_
_entity_poly.entity_id
_entity_poly.type
_entity_poly.pdbx_seq_one_letter_code
_entity_poly.pdbx_strand_id
1 'polypeptide(L)'
;MNTFCQTTMSALDVLSYLLRATPERTALAPKDQRGIYGLVDHHGSLRYIGSTSAAAETFYKRIHQRHRTGSEDSSHYFSRMYNTGRMWRKRNDPATAADGDIAKTLRNAFIAEYCRAVWMPLPDNSDIAGLEREVIALAPAEAVAWNRRAMDVYDEPEDLVDAVIAKLGYGVDVLAALDRQRQRQRQSKGAVRPVLIALKPPVGARNVPPFPKGPFRFVALDVETANNDRGSICQIGVACVRPDNSIETWVTYVDPEVDRWHFTYLHGISAKTVRGAPRFREVLPVLVEALRDYVIYQHSSFDRGAVAKACQAENLPTPEWIWKDSVQVARQAWPELKGKGNGGHGLASLKGYLGLSFEHHDAGEDARAAAEVILHAEAGQAVVAFGAFADEGEDYRLIEE
;
A
#
# COMPACT_ATOMS: atom_id res chain seq x y z
N MET A 1 -34.47 -28.19 -34.89
CA MET A 1 -34.33 -28.07 -33.42
C MET A 1 -32.85 -28.20 -33.10
N ASN A 2 -32.12 -27.09 -33.02
CA ASN A 2 -30.72 -27.08 -32.60
C ASN A 2 -30.69 -26.67 -31.12
N THR A 3 -30.51 -27.66 -30.26
CA THR A 3 -30.33 -27.50 -28.83
C THR A 3 -28.95 -26.88 -28.61
N PHE A 4 -28.88 -25.54 -28.48
CA PHE A 4 -27.68 -24.89 -27.99
C PHE A 4 -27.44 -25.37 -26.55
N CYS A 5 -26.45 -26.23 -26.37
CA CYS A 5 -25.89 -26.57 -25.08
C CYS A 5 -25.27 -25.29 -24.51
N GLN A 6 -25.99 -24.59 -23.64
CA GLN A 6 -25.44 -23.50 -22.84
C GLN A 6 -24.38 -24.10 -21.92
N THR A 7 -23.11 -23.97 -22.28
CA THR A 7 -22.01 -24.34 -21.39
C THR A 7 -22.09 -23.42 -20.17
N THR A 8 -22.47 -23.98 -19.02
CA THR A 8 -22.46 -23.28 -17.73
C THR A 8 -21.03 -22.87 -17.41
N MET A 9 -20.75 -21.57 -17.31
CA MET A 9 -19.42 -21.05 -16.95
C MET A 9 -19.07 -21.46 -15.53
N SER A 10 -17.88 -22.04 -15.32
CA SER A 10 -17.40 -22.37 -13.98
C SER A 10 -16.89 -21.13 -13.24
N ALA A 11 -16.79 -21.20 -11.91
CA ALA A 11 -16.20 -20.12 -11.11
C ALA A 11 -14.75 -19.76 -11.54
N LEU A 12 -13.97 -20.76 -11.97
CA LEU A 12 -12.61 -20.55 -12.46
C LEU A 12 -12.58 -19.82 -13.81
N ASP A 13 -13.54 -20.09 -14.69
CA ASP A 13 -13.67 -19.39 -15.98
C ASP A 13 -14.05 -17.93 -15.75
N VAL A 14 -15.00 -17.68 -14.84
CA VAL A 14 -15.38 -16.32 -14.45
C VAL A 14 -14.20 -15.56 -13.87
N LEU A 15 -13.50 -16.15 -12.89
CA LEU A 15 -12.32 -15.52 -12.28
C LEU A 15 -11.24 -15.23 -13.32
N SER A 16 -10.93 -16.20 -14.18
CA SER A 16 -9.92 -16.05 -15.24
C SER A 16 -10.28 -14.93 -16.21
N TYR A 17 -11.57 -14.80 -16.55
CA TYR A 17 -12.04 -13.69 -17.37
C TYR A 17 -11.89 -12.35 -16.64
N LEU A 18 -12.34 -12.23 -15.38
CA LEU A 18 -12.26 -10.97 -14.63
C LEU A 18 -10.81 -10.48 -14.50
N LEU A 19 -9.85 -11.40 -14.35
CA LEU A 19 -8.42 -11.06 -14.25
C LEU A 19 -7.79 -10.65 -15.60
N ARG A 20 -8.35 -11.07 -16.73
CA ARG A 20 -7.77 -10.87 -18.08
C ARG A 20 -8.53 -9.86 -18.93
N ALA A 21 -9.79 -9.61 -18.61
CA ALA A 21 -10.63 -8.67 -19.34
C ALA A 21 -10.02 -7.26 -19.29
N THR A 22 -10.15 -6.52 -20.38
CA THR A 22 -9.70 -5.12 -20.44
C THR A 22 -10.61 -4.26 -19.56
N PRO A 23 -10.08 -3.57 -18.53
CA PRO A 23 -10.93 -2.75 -17.66
C PRO A 23 -11.51 -1.53 -18.37
N GLU A 24 -12.80 -1.30 -18.18
CA GLU A 24 -13.55 -0.24 -18.83
C GLU A 24 -13.99 0.86 -17.86
N ARG A 25 -14.36 2.03 -18.41
CA ARG A 25 -14.88 3.14 -17.60
C ARG A 25 -16.19 2.73 -16.94
N THR A 26 -16.35 3.04 -15.65
CA THR A 26 -17.57 2.71 -14.89
C THR A 26 -18.86 3.25 -15.52
N ALA A 27 -18.79 4.35 -16.28
CA ALA A 27 -19.94 4.93 -17.00
C ALA A 27 -20.44 4.08 -18.18
N LEU A 28 -19.63 3.14 -18.67
CA LEU A 28 -19.97 2.24 -19.77
C LEU A 28 -20.59 0.93 -19.29
N ALA A 29 -20.66 0.71 -17.97
CA ALA A 29 -21.28 -0.48 -17.40
C ALA A 29 -22.72 -0.66 -17.94
N PRO A 30 -23.10 -1.87 -18.37
CA PRO A 30 -24.43 -2.11 -18.95
C PRO A 30 -25.57 -1.73 -18.01
N LYS A 31 -26.62 -1.14 -18.57
CA LYS A 31 -27.79 -0.63 -17.81
C LYS A 31 -28.90 -1.66 -17.64
N ASP A 32 -28.84 -2.74 -18.41
CA ASP A 32 -29.87 -3.76 -18.61
C ASP A 32 -29.33 -5.18 -18.39
N GLN A 33 -28.06 -5.33 -17.99
CA GLN A 33 -27.44 -6.64 -17.76
C GLN A 33 -27.03 -6.85 -16.30
N ARG A 34 -26.94 -8.12 -15.95
CA ARG A 34 -26.62 -8.65 -14.63
C ARG A 34 -25.52 -9.70 -14.73
N GLY A 35 -24.83 -9.96 -13.62
CA GLY A 35 -23.82 -11.00 -13.50
C GLY A 35 -22.80 -10.67 -12.42
N ILE A 36 -21.53 -10.98 -12.70
CA ILE A 36 -20.39 -10.75 -11.80
C ILE A 36 -19.50 -9.63 -12.36
N TYR A 37 -18.99 -8.77 -11.50
CA TYR A 37 -18.10 -7.67 -11.87
C TYR A 37 -16.89 -7.57 -10.94
N GLY A 38 -15.88 -6.88 -11.44
CA GLY A 38 -14.67 -6.54 -10.74
C GLY A 38 -14.46 -5.02 -10.69
N LEU A 39 -14.01 -4.49 -9.55
CA LEU A 39 -13.57 -3.10 -9.45
C LEU A 39 -12.05 -3.03 -9.52
N VAL A 40 -11.56 -2.14 -10.36
CA VAL A 40 -10.15 -1.95 -10.66
C VAL A 40 -9.72 -0.57 -10.14
N ASP A 41 -8.69 -0.55 -9.31
CA ASP A 41 -8.17 0.66 -8.68
C ASP A 41 -7.40 1.56 -9.67
N HIS A 42 -6.90 2.69 -9.18
CA HIS A 42 -6.13 3.65 -9.98
C HIS A 42 -4.75 3.13 -10.42
N HIS A 43 -4.28 2.00 -9.87
CA HIS A 43 -3.07 1.30 -10.32
C HIS A 43 -3.37 0.24 -11.40
N GLY A 44 -4.64 0.06 -11.79
CA GLY A 44 -5.04 -0.95 -12.77
C GLY A 44 -5.17 -2.35 -12.18
N SER A 45 -5.18 -2.49 -10.86
CA SER A 45 -5.33 -3.80 -10.20
C SER A 45 -6.78 -4.09 -9.83
N LEU A 46 -7.22 -5.33 -10.05
CA LEU A 46 -8.49 -5.83 -9.53
C LEU A 46 -8.40 -5.86 -7.99
N ARG A 47 -9.42 -5.32 -7.29
CA ARG A 47 -9.43 -5.24 -5.82
C ARG A 47 -10.70 -5.75 -5.15
N TYR A 48 -11.79 -5.80 -5.92
CA TYR A 48 -13.09 -6.23 -5.44
C TYR A 48 -13.77 -7.06 -6.50
N ILE A 49 -14.42 -8.14 -6.06
CA ILE A 49 -15.34 -8.92 -6.88
C ILE A 49 -16.73 -8.80 -6.26
N GLY A 50 -17.72 -8.47 -7.07
CA GLY A 50 -19.09 -8.32 -6.64
C GLY A 50 -20.08 -8.85 -7.66
N SER A 51 -21.35 -8.93 -7.26
CA SER A 51 -22.43 -9.37 -8.15
C SER A 51 -23.65 -8.46 -8.17
N THR A 52 -24.51 -8.69 -9.16
CA THR A 52 -25.85 -8.10 -9.27
C THR A 52 -26.91 -9.18 -9.06
N SER A 53 -26.82 -9.93 -7.96
CA SER A 53 -27.66 -11.10 -7.66
C SER A 53 -29.16 -10.79 -7.45
N ALA A 54 -29.52 -9.56 -7.08
CA ALA A 54 -30.92 -9.13 -7.03
C ALA A 54 -31.45 -8.70 -8.41
N ALA A 55 -32.69 -9.09 -8.74
CA ALA A 55 -33.31 -8.87 -10.06
C ALA A 55 -33.41 -7.39 -10.48
N ALA A 56 -33.54 -6.47 -9.52
CA ALA A 56 -33.63 -5.04 -9.79
C ALA A 56 -32.26 -4.36 -9.99
N GLU A 57 -31.16 -5.07 -9.72
CA GLU A 57 -29.80 -4.55 -9.84
C GLU A 57 -29.25 -4.74 -11.25
N THR A 58 -28.35 -3.85 -11.66
CA THR A 58 -27.63 -3.95 -12.95
C THR A 58 -26.20 -3.51 -12.74
N PHE A 59 -25.30 -3.81 -13.68
CA PHE A 59 -23.90 -3.39 -13.58
C PHE A 59 -23.78 -1.89 -13.40
N TYR A 60 -24.50 -1.09 -14.19
CA TYR A 60 -24.52 0.36 -14.04
C TYR A 60 -24.96 0.82 -12.64
N LYS A 61 -26.05 0.25 -12.11
CA LYS A 61 -26.54 0.60 -10.76
C LYS A 61 -25.50 0.30 -9.69
N ARG A 62 -24.90 -0.90 -9.70
CA ARG A 62 -23.92 -1.31 -8.68
C ARG A 62 -22.58 -0.60 -8.84
N ILE A 63 -21.99 -0.61 -10.03
CA ILE A 63 -20.64 -0.09 -10.27
C ILE A 63 -20.65 1.44 -10.29
N HIS A 64 -21.49 2.03 -11.15
CA HIS A 64 -21.47 3.48 -11.38
C HIS A 64 -22.23 4.25 -10.30
N GLN A 65 -23.49 3.89 -10.05
CA GLN A 65 -24.34 4.68 -9.15
C GLN A 65 -24.04 4.45 -7.66
N ARG A 66 -23.65 3.22 -7.30
CA ARG A 66 -23.32 2.86 -5.91
C ARG A 66 -21.83 2.96 -5.62
N HIS A 67 -20.99 2.09 -6.17
CA HIS A 67 -19.58 2.07 -5.79
C HIS A 67 -18.86 3.40 -6.06
N ARG A 68 -19.12 4.04 -7.21
CA ARG A 68 -18.50 5.33 -7.56
C ARG A 68 -19.20 6.54 -6.93
N THR A 69 -20.51 6.71 -7.11
CA THR A 69 -21.20 7.97 -6.71
C THR A 69 -21.96 7.89 -5.39
N GLY A 70 -22.02 6.70 -4.79
CA GLY A 70 -22.71 6.46 -3.53
C GLY A 70 -22.04 7.11 -2.33
N SER A 71 -22.62 6.88 -1.15
CA SER A 71 -22.05 7.27 0.14
C SER A 71 -20.70 6.61 0.43
N GLU A 72 -19.93 7.17 1.35
CA GLU A 72 -18.60 6.69 1.77
C GLU A 72 -18.68 5.53 2.78
N ASP A 73 -19.78 4.79 2.78
CA ASP A 73 -20.02 3.67 3.70
C ASP A 73 -19.27 2.40 3.27
N SER A 74 -19.39 1.36 4.10
CA SER A 74 -18.67 0.09 3.93
C SER A 74 -19.04 -0.69 2.66
N SER A 75 -20.12 -0.33 1.97
CA SER A 75 -20.62 -1.06 0.80
C SER A 75 -20.28 -0.38 -0.54
N HIS A 76 -19.81 0.86 -0.53
CA HIS A 76 -19.47 1.61 -1.75
C HIS A 76 -17.96 1.79 -1.89
N TYR A 77 -17.29 0.71 -2.27
CA TYR A 77 -15.82 0.63 -2.22
C TYR A 77 -15.05 1.77 -2.88
N PHE A 78 -15.37 2.24 -4.09
CA PHE A 78 -14.63 3.40 -4.63
C PHE A 78 -14.83 4.66 -3.79
N SER A 79 -16.08 5.01 -3.46
CA SER A 79 -16.37 6.15 -2.58
C SER A 79 -15.66 6.04 -1.23
N ARG A 80 -15.60 4.85 -0.64
CA ARG A 80 -14.93 4.60 0.64
C ARG A 80 -13.41 4.70 0.53
N MET A 81 -12.81 3.95 -0.39
CA MET A 81 -11.35 3.81 -0.52
C MET A 81 -10.66 5.12 -0.90
N TYR A 82 -11.35 5.99 -1.65
CA TYR A 82 -10.84 7.30 -2.04
C TYR A 82 -11.41 8.45 -1.18
N ASN A 83 -12.05 8.16 -0.04
CA ASN A 83 -12.45 9.19 0.91
C ASN A 83 -11.24 9.64 1.74
N THR A 84 -10.31 10.35 1.11
CA THR A 84 -9.01 10.69 1.68
C THR A 84 -8.49 12.05 1.21
N GLY A 85 -7.66 12.71 2.03
CA GLY A 85 -7.06 14.01 1.78
C GLY A 85 -8.05 15.08 1.33
N ARG A 86 -7.80 15.72 0.19
CA ARG A 86 -8.68 16.72 -0.46
C ARG A 86 -10.01 16.14 -0.93
N MET A 87 -10.08 14.83 -1.13
CA MET A 87 -11.30 14.11 -1.48
C MET A 87 -12.09 13.62 -0.26
N TRP A 88 -11.57 13.87 0.95
CA TRP A 88 -12.20 13.43 2.19
C TRP A 88 -13.45 14.24 2.51
N ARG A 89 -14.48 13.56 3.01
CA ARG A 89 -15.69 14.13 3.58
C ARG A 89 -16.13 13.32 4.80
N LYS A 90 -16.59 14.03 5.83
CA LYS A 90 -17.44 13.47 6.88
C LYS A 90 -18.91 13.61 6.47
N ARG A 91 -19.59 12.48 6.29
CA ARG A 91 -21.00 12.48 5.89
C ARG A 91 -21.88 13.05 7.01
N ASN A 92 -22.95 13.75 6.63
CA ASN A 92 -23.96 14.31 7.54
C ASN A 92 -23.42 15.28 8.60
N ASP A 93 -22.31 15.95 8.32
CA ASP A 93 -21.81 17.04 9.16
C ASP A 93 -22.16 18.40 8.50
N PRO A 94 -23.21 19.09 8.97
CA PRO A 94 -23.66 20.34 8.36
C PRO A 94 -22.58 21.43 8.37
N ALA A 95 -21.68 21.41 9.35
CA ALA A 95 -20.61 22.39 9.49
C ALA A 95 -19.55 22.28 8.37
N THR A 96 -19.49 21.14 7.69
CA THR A 96 -18.53 20.87 6.62
C THR A 96 -19.19 20.63 5.26
N ALA A 97 -20.52 20.76 5.18
CA ALA A 97 -21.30 20.29 4.03
C ALA A 97 -20.87 20.91 2.70
N ALA A 98 -20.66 22.23 2.65
CA ALA A 98 -20.25 22.94 1.44
C ALA A 98 -18.88 22.45 0.93
N ASP A 99 -17.86 22.47 1.79
CA ASP A 99 -16.51 21.98 1.43
C ASP A 99 -16.53 20.46 1.11
N GLY A 100 -17.34 19.70 1.85
CA GLY A 100 -17.49 18.27 1.68
C GLY A 100 -18.17 17.87 0.35
N ASP A 101 -19.10 18.67 -0.15
CA ASP A 101 -19.73 18.44 -1.45
C ASP A 101 -18.75 18.73 -2.61
N ILE A 102 -17.86 19.71 -2.43
CA ILE A 102 -16.74 19.97 -3.35
C ILE A 102 -15.77 18.77 -3.34
N ALA A 103 -15.35 18.30 -2.16
CA ALA A 103 -14.48 17.13 -2.02
C ALA A 103 -15.08 15.86 -2.65
N LYS A 104 -16.39 15.63 -2.45
CA LYS A 104 -17.12 14.54 -3.09
C LYS A 104 -17.12 14.68 -4.62
N THR A 105 -17.30 15.89 -5.13
CA THR A 105 -17.27 16.16 -6.58
C THR A 105 -15.90 15.83 -7.16
N LEU A 106 -14.83 16.28 -6.51
CA LEU A 106 -13.45 15.95 -6.88
C LEU A 106 -13.20 14.44 -6.86
N ARG A 107 -13.63 13.74 -5.80
CA ARG A 107 -13.51 12.28 -5.70
C ARG A 107 -14.23 11.55 -6.83
N ASN A 108 -15.45 11.99 -7.17
CA ASN A 108 -16.21 11.39 -8.25
C ASN A 108 -15.56 11.59 -9.61
N ALA A 109 -14.87 12.72 -9.82
CA ALA A 109 -14.10 12.99 -11.02
C ALA A 109 -12.82 12.14 -11.06
N PHE A 110 -12.11 12.02 -9.94
CA PHE A 110 -10.94 11.15 -9.79
C PHE A 110 -11.28 9.69 -10.14
N ILE A 111 -12.32 9.14 -9.53
CA ILE A 111 -12.75 7.75 -9.78
C ILE A 111 -13.15 7.57 -11.25
N ALA A 112 -13.79 8.58 -11.87
CA ALA A 112 -14.15 8.53 -13.28
C ALA A 112 -12.93 8.48 -14.20
N GLU A 113 -11.87 9.19 -13.83
CA GLU A 113 -10.66 9.32 -14.64
C GLU A 113 -9.76 8.10 -14.51
N TYR A 114 -9.53 7.61 -13.28
CA TYR A 114 -8.46 6.63 -13.00
C TYR A 114 -8.95 5.24 -12.62
N CYS A 115 -10.16 5.08 -12.11
CA CYS A 115 -10.67 3.76 -11.74
C CYS A 115 -11.45 3.12 -12.90
N ARG A 116 -11.47 1.79 -12.93
CA ARG A 116 -12.13 1.00 -13.98
C ARG A 116 -12.95 -0.14 -13.39
N ALA A 117 -13.71 -0.81 -14.23
CA ALA A 117 -14.39 -2.03 -13.86
C ALA A 117 -14.36 -3.04 -15.01
N VAL A 118 -14.47 -4.31 -14.66
CA VAL A 118 -14.69 -5.42 -15.58
C VAL A 118 -16.03 -6.07 -15.23
N TRP A 119 -16.74 -6.62 -16.20
CA TRP A 119 -18.02 -7.29 -15.95
C TRP A 119 -18.20 -8.47 -16.88
N MET A 120 -18.82 -9.53 -16.34
CA MET A 120 -19.25 -10.71 -17.07
C MET A 120 -20.76 -10.82 -16.94
N PRO A 121 -21.51 -10.53 -18.03
CA PRO A 121 -22.94 -10.77 -18.08
C PRO A 121 -23.25 -12.25 -17.92
N LEU A 122 -24.28 -12.56 -17.13
CA LEU A 122 -24.77 -13.91 -16.91
C LEU A 122 -26.26 -13.98 -17.24
N PRO A 123 -26.76 -15.12 -17.75
CA PRO A 123 -28.20 -15.34 -17.96
C PRO A 123 -29.01 -15.07 -16.69
N ASP A 124 -30.23 -14.53 -16.83
CA ASP A 124 -31.07 -14.15 -15.68
C ASP A 124 -31.46 -15.31 -14.76
N ASN A 125 -31.45 -16.54 -15.27
CA ASN A 125 -31.72 -17.77 -14.52
C ASN A 125 -30.48 -18.36 -13.83
N SER A 126 -29.31 -17.71 -13.92
CA SER A 126 -28.08 -18.19 -13.28
C SER A 126 -28.10 -18.00 -11.77
N ASP A 127 -27.50 -18.91 -11.03
CA ASP A 127 -27.18 -18.71 -9.61
C ASP A 127 -25.98 -17.75 -9.45
N ILE A 128 -26.23 -16.46 -9.68
CA ILE A 128 -25.22 -15.39 -9.61
C ILE A 128 -24.61 -15.31 -8.19
N ALA A 129 -25.40 -15.55 -7.15
CA ALA A 129 -24.96 -15.45 -5.76
C ALA A 129 -24.06 -16.63 -5.35
N GLY A 130 -24.42 -17.86 -5.76
CA GLY A 130 -23.56 -19.02 -5.61
C GLY A 130 -22.22 -18.85 -6.33
N LEU A 131 -22.28 -18.44 -7.58
CA LEU A 131 -21.09 -18.24 -8.41
C LEU A 131 -20.17 -17.15 -7.87
N GLU A 132 -20.72 -16.04 -7.35
CA GLU A 132 -19.93 -14.99 -6.68
C GLU A 132 -19.13 -15.54 -5.50
N ARG A 133 -19.75 -16.37 -4.65
CA ARG A 133 -19.07 -16.96 -3.48
C ARG A 133 -17.91 -17.86 -3.90
N GLU A 134 -18.12 -18.71 -4.91
CA GLU A 134 -17.09 -19.60 -5.43
C GLU A 134 -15.95 -18.83 -6.08
N VAL A 135 -16.25 -17.80 -6.87
CA VAL A 135 -15.25 -16.92 -7.49
C VAL A 135 -14.41 -16.22 -6.43
N ILE A 136 -15.02 -15.65 -5.39
CA ILE A 136 -14.30 -14.99 -4.29
C ILE A 136 -13.43 -15.98 -3.50
N ALA A 137 -13.87 -17.23 -3.32
CA ALA A 137 -13.11 -18.25 -2.63
C ALA A 137 -11.84 -18.67 -3.40
N LEU A 138 -11.91 -18.67 -4.74
CA LEU A 138 -10.78 -18.99 -5.63
C LEU A 138 -9.86 -17.80 -5.90
N ALA A 139 -10.36 -16.57 -5.74
CA ALA A 139 -9.64 -15.37 -6.11
C ALA A 139 -8.38 -15.16 -5.23
N PRO A 140 -7.26 -14.71 -5.83
CA PRO A 140 -6.07 -14.39 -5.07
C PRO A 140 -6.33 -13.19 -4.16
N ALA A 141 -5.60 -13.09 -3.03
CA ALA A 141 -5.92 -12.18 -1.95
C ALA A 141 -5.96 -10.70 -2.40
N GLU A 142 -5.09 -10.32 -3.33
CA GLU A 142 -5.02 -8.98 -3.91
C GLU A 142 -6.26 -8.62 -4.74
N ALA A 143 -6.90 -9.58 -5.39
CA ALA A 143 -8.09 -9.39 -6.24
C ALA A 143 -9.38 -9.18 -5.43
N VAL A 144 -9.37 -9.61 -4.16
CA VAL A 144 -10.50 -9.51 -3.21
C VAL A 144 -10.14 -8.73 -1.95
N ALA A 145 -9.08 -7.92 -2.02
CA ALA A 145 -8.57 -7.19 -0.87
C ALA A 145 -9.63 -6.25 -0.26
N TRP A 146 -10.52 -5.70 -1.07
CA TRP A 146 -11.65 -4.88 -0.58
C TRP A 146 -12.81 -5.74 -0.05
N ASN A 147 -13.04 -6.96 -0.54
CA ASN A 147 -14.07 -7.86 -0.02
C ASN A 147 -13.82 -8.24 1.44
N ARG A 148 -12.56 -8.46 1.81
CA ARG A 148 -12.16 -8.96 3.14
C ARG A 148 -12.01 -7.84 4.19
N ARG A 149 -12.26 -6.57 3.81
CA ARG A 149 -12.11 -5.38 4.67
C ARG A 149 -10.74 -5.27 5.37
N ALA A 150 -9.71 -5.90 4.81
CA ALA A 150 -8.37 -5.94 5.37
C ALA A 150 -7.52 -4.72 4.99
N MET A 151 -7.95 -3.93 4.00
CA MET A 151 -7.23 -2.77 3.50
C MET A 151 -7.81 -1.48 4.08
N ASP A 152 -6.92 -0.62 4.57
CA ASP A 152 -7.26 0.75 4.93
C ASP A 152 -7.62 1.59 3.70
N VAL A 153 -8.26 2.74 3.92
CA VAL A 153 -8.47 3.72 2.85
C VAL A 153 -7.13 4.17 2.32
N TYR A 154 -7.03 4.43 1.01
CA TYR A 154 -5.77 4.92 0.44
C TYR A 154 -5.37 6.25 1.07
N ASP A 155 -4.08 6.50 1.10
CA ASP A 155 -3.59 7.87 1.11
C ASP A 155 -4.00 8.59 -0.16
N GLU A 156 -4.03 9.92 -0.10
CA GLU A 156 -4.41 10.71 -1.26
C GLU A 156 -3.35 10.55 -2.37
N PRO A 157 -3.71 10.08 -3.58
CA PRO A 157 -2.81 10.07 -4.73
C PRO A 157 -2.71 11.50 -5.27
N GLU A 158 -1.97 12.35 -4.55
CA GLU A 158 -1.99 13.81 -4.70
C GLU A 158 -1.79 14.26 -6.15
N ASP A 159 -0.97 13.52 -6.90
CA ASP A 159 -0.61 13.82 -8.28
C ASP A 159 -1.75 13.67 -9.26
N LEU A 160 -2.46 12.56 -9.11
CA LEU A 160 -3.61 12.23 -9.92
C LEU A 160 -4.78 13.14 -9.53
N VAL A 161 -4.88 13.52 -8.25
CA VAL A 161 -5.81 14.53 -7.76
C VAL A 161 -5.49 15.91 -8.34
N ASP A 162 -4.23 16.34 -8.36
CA ASP A 162 -3.80 17.61 -8.97
C ASP A 162 -4.15 17.65 -10.46
N ALA A 163 -3.92 16.55 -11.18
CA ALA A 163 -4.26 16.45 -12.59
C ALA A 163 -5.78 16.57 -12.83
N VAL A 164 -6.60 16.00 -11.94
CA VAL A 164 -8.06 16.15 -12.00
C VAL A 164 -8.47 17.58 -11.67
N ILE A 165 -7.90 18.19 -10.64
CA ILE A 165 -8.15 19.59 -10.27
C ILE A 165 -7.81 20.52 -11.44
N ALA A 166 -6.65 20.32 -12.08
CA ALA A 166 -6.22 21.09 -13.24
C ALA A 166 -7.19 20.92 -14.41
N LYS A 167 -7.65 19.69 -14.67
CA LYS A 167 -8.66 19.39 -15.71
C LYS A 167 -10.02 20.03 -15.43
N LEU A 168 -10.40 20.15 -14.16
CA LEU A 168 -11.65 20.76 -13.73
C LEU A 168 -11.57 22.31 -13.68
N GLY A 169 -10.37 22.89 -13.74
CA GLY A 169 -10.17 24.34 -13.78
C GLY A 169 -10.61 25.04 -12.50
N TYR A 170 -10.42 24.42 -11.33
CA TYR A 170 -10.86 24.97 -10.05
C TYR A 170 -10.10 26.25 -9.67
N GLY A 171 -10.86 27.29 -9.30
CA GLY A 171 -10.33 28.56 -8.81
C GLY A 171 -9.87 28.50 -7.35
N VAL A 172 -9.20 29.56 -6.91
CA VAL A 172 -8.54 29.66 -5.59
C VAL A 172 -9.46 29.33 -4.41
N ASP A 173 -10.72 29.74 -4.46
CA ASP A 173 -11.68 29.50 -3.36
C ASP A 173 -12.04 28.02 -3.21
N VAL A 174 -12.15 27.30 -4.35
CA VAL A 174 -12.42 25.86 -4.39
C VAL A 174 -11.22 25.08 -3.88
N LEU A 175 -10.00 25.49 -4.27
CA LEU A 175 -8.76 24.88 -3.75
C LEU A 175 -8.65 25.07 -2.24
N ALA A 176 -8.94 26.27 -1.73
CA ALA A 176 -8.95 26.54 -0.30
C ALA A 176 -9.99 25.68 0.45
N ALA A 177 -11.15 25.40 -0.16
CA ALA A 177 -12.16 24.49 0.40
C ALA A 177 -11.66 23.05 0.50
N LEU A 178 -10.99 22.55 -0.53
CA LEU A 178 -10.40 21.22 -0.56
C LEU A 178 -9.27 21.07 0.48
N ASP A 179 -8.43 22.10 0.65
CA ASP A 179 -7.36 22.10 1.66
C ASP A 179 -7.92 22.07 3.09
N ARG A 180 -9.02 22.80 3.36
CA ARG A 180 -9.73 22.69 4.65
C ARG A 180 -10.21 21.27 4.91
N GLN A 181 -10.68 20.54 3.90
CA GLN A 181 -11.08 19.14 4.06
C GLN A 181 -9.91 18.22 4.39
N ARG A 182 -8.76 18.39 3.71
CA ARG A 182 -7.53 17.66 4.02
C ARG A 182 -7.08 17.90 5.47
N GLN A 183 -7.13 19.16 5.94
CA GLN A 183 -6.80 19.51 7.33
C GLN A 183 -7.76 18.89 8.34
N ARG A 184 -9.07 18.92 8.07
CA ARG A 184 -10.09 18.30 8.93
C ARG A 184 -9.88 16.79 9.06
N GLN A 185 -9.54 16.09 7.97
CA GLN A 185 -9.23 14.67 8.03
C GLN A 185 -8.05 14.40 8.98
N ARG A 186 -6.96 15.17 8.86
CA ARG A 186 -5.79 15.06 9.73
C ARG A 186 -6.15 15.28 11.20
N GLN A 187 -6.95 16.29 11.50
CA GLN A 187 -7.43 16.57 12.85
C GLN A 187 -8.33 15.44 13.40
N SER A 188 -9.15 14.81 12.54
CA SER A 188 -10.02 13.71 12.93
C SER A 188 -9.28 12.39 13.23
N LYS A 189 -8.07 12.20 12.68
CA LYS A 189 -7.23 10.99 12.91
C LYS A 189 -6.38 11.05 14.20
N GLY A 190 -6.53 12.08 15.04
CA GLY A 190 -5.74 12.24 16.27
C GLY A 190 -4.51 13.12 16.04
N ALA A 191 -4.26 14.02 17.00
CA ALA A 191 -3.35 15.16 16.84
C ALA A 191 -1.88 14.78 16.60
N VAL A 192 -1.33 15.24 15.48
CA VAL A 192 0.09 15.63 15.37
C VAL A 192 0.13 17.16 15.25
N ARG A 193 0.90 17.81 16.13
CA ARG A 193 1.00 19.27 16.25
C ARG A 193 1.37 19.93 14.90
N PRO A 194 0.85 21.12 14.59
CA PRO A 194 1.20 21.82 13.37
C PRO A 194 2.64 22.35 13.46
N VAL A 195 3.52 21.88 12.57
CA VAL A 195 4.75 22.60 12.25
C VAL A 195 4.36 23.76 11.33
N LEU A 196 4.50 24.98 11.82
CA LEU A 196 4.36 26.21 11.02
C LEU A 196 5.42 26.20 9.91
N ILE A 197 4.99 26.03 8.66
CA ILE A 197 5.85 26.28 7.49
C ILE A 197 5.66 27.74 7.09
N ALA A 198 6.62 28.57 7.45
CA ALA A 198 6.82 29.88 6.87
C ALA A 198 7.34 29.74 5.43
N LEU A 199 6.87 30.59 4.52
CA LEU A 199 7.30 30.62 3.12
C LEU A 199 8.61 31.41 2.92
N LYS A 200 9.55 30.78 2.19
CA LYS A 200 10.63 31.30 1.27
C LYS A 200 11.94 31.87 1.89
N PRO A 201 13.12 31.90 1.18
CA PRO A 201 13.37 31.90 -0.29
C PRO A 201 14.55 30.95 -0.75
N PRO A 202 15.37 31.17 -1.83
CA PRO A 202 15.68 30.16 -2.87
C PRO A 202 17.07 29.46 -2.81
N VAL A 203 17.15 28.29 -3.46
CA VAL A 203 18.29 27.52 -4.02
C VAL A 203 19.59 27.42 -3.18
N GLY A 204 19.82 26.23 -2.61
CA GLY A 204 21.12 25.74 -2.15
C GLY A 204 20.99 24.71 -1.04
N ALA A 205 21.26 23.42 -1.34
CA ALA A 205 21.01 22.21 -0.55
C ALA A 205 19.53 21.76 -0.47
N ARG A 206 19.22 20.60 -1.05
CA ARG A 206 17.92 19.95 -0.85
C ARG A 206 17.88 19.38 0.58
N ASN A 207 16.78 19.57 1.30
CA ASN A 207 16.64 19.27 2.74
C ASN A 207 16.82 17.78 3.04
N VAL A 208 18.00 17.37 3.52
CA VAL A 208 18.20 16.07 4.18
C VAL A 208 17.63 16.17 5.61
N PRO A 209 16.73 15.27 6.04
CA PRO A 209 16.20 15.29 7.40
C PRO A 209 17.31 15.14 8.46
N PRO A 210 17.23 15.82 9.61
CA PRO A 210 18.23 15.68 10.66
C PRO A 210 18.29 14.22 11.13
N PHE A 211 19.50 13.67 11.20
CA PHE A 211 19.72 12.30 11.67
C PHE A 211 19.66 12.24 13.21
N PRO A 212 19.04 11.21 13.81
CA PRO A 212 18.98 11.02 15.25
C PRO A 212 20.36 11.09 15.92
N LYS A 213 20.45 11.72 17.09
CA LYS A 213 21.70 11.74 17.86
C LYS A 213 21.82 10.47 18.71
N GLY A 214 23.01 9.88 18.66
CA GLY A 214 23.40 8.73 19.48
C GLY A 214 23.53 9.05 20.98
N PRO A 215 24.05 8.10 21.78
CA PRO A 215 24.71 6.87 21.34
C PRO A 215 23.72 5.79 20.87
N PHE A 216 24.14 4.99 19.90
CA PHE A 216 23.47 3.76 19.47
C PHE A 216 24.30 2.53 19.85
N ARG A 217 23.66 1.37 20.02
CA ARG A 217 24.37 0.09 20.16
C ARG A 217 24.74 -0.48 18.79
N PHE A 218 23.80 -0.41 17.86
CA PHE A 218 23.96 -0.76 16.45
C PHE A 218 22.87 -0.06 15.64
N VAL A 219 23.00 -0.14 14.32
CA VAL A 219 21.99 0.35 13.38
C VAL A 219 21.64 -0.74 12.39
N ALA A 220 20.42 -0.71 11.84
CA ALA A 220 20.06 -1.48 10.67
C ALA A 220 19.71 -0.52 9.53
N LEU A 221 20.09 -0.86 8.30
CA LEU A 221 19.92 -0.03 7.11
C LEU A 221 19.32 -0.87 6.00
N ASP A 222 18.29 -0.31 5.36
CA ASP A 222 17.63 -0.89 4.20
C ASP A 222 17.43 0.20 3.11
N VAL A 223 17.43 -0.20 1.83
CA VAL A 223 17.23 0.71 0.71
C VAL A 223 16.23 0.18 -0.31
N GLU A 224 15.41 1.09 -0.84
CA GLU A 224 14.61 0.83 -2.04
C GLU A 224 15.30 1.37 -3.28
N THR A 225 15.11 0.72 -4.43
CA THR A 225 15.71 1.12 -5.71
C THR A 225 14.64 1.38 -6.77
N ALA A 226 14.82 2.41 -7.60
CA ALA A 226 13.84 2.79 -8.61
C ALA A 226 13.71 1.74 -9.73
N ASN A 227 14.83 1.08 -10.10
CA ASN A 227 14.89 0.17 -11.24
C ASN A 227 16.02 -0.88 -11.09
N ASN A 228 16.26 -1.68 -12.14
CA ASN A 228 17.25 -2.76 -12.13
C ASN A 228 18.71 -2.32 -11.91
N ASP A 229 19.02 -1.02 -12.02
CA ASP A 229 20.30 -0.50 -11.57
C ASP A 229 20.29 -0.37 -10.05
N ARG A 230 21.13 -1.17 -9.39
CA ARG A 230 21.27 -1.16 -7.92
C ARG A 230 21.72 0.19 -7.37
N GLY A 231 22.32 1.05 -8.18
CA GLY A 231 22.68 2.41 -7.78
C GLY A 231 21.51 3.39 -7.74
N SER A 232 20.34 3.01 -8.26
CA SER A 232 19.15 3.87 -8.37
C SER A 232 18.35 3.99 -7.06
N ILE A 233 19.05 4.15 -5.94
CA ILE A 233 18.43 4.26 -4.60
C ILE A 233 17.40 5.39 -4.59
N CYS A 234 16.15 5.08 -4.22
CA CYS A 234 15.04 6.04 -4.18
C CYS A 234 14.49 6.28 -2.76
N GLN A 235 14.85 5.45 -1.79
CA GLN A 235 14.62 5.66 -0.36
C GLN A 235 15.69 4.95 0.46
N ILE A 236 16.03 5.53 1.61
CA ILE A 236 16.92 4.92 2.60
C ILE A 236 16.21 4.97 3.94
N GLY A 237 16.15 3.82 4.62
CA GLY A 237 15.70 3.70 6.00
C GLY A 237 16.84 3.25 6.91
N VAL A 238 16.90 3.82 8.11
CA VAL A 238 17.86 3.46 9.14
C VAL A 238 17.16 3.31 10.48
N ALA A 239 17.17 2.11 11.05
CA ALA A 239 16.72 1.86 12.40
C ALA A 239 17.90 1.98 13.38
N CYS A 240 17.83 2.97 14.26
CA CYS A 240 18.86 3.26 15.25
C CYS A 240 18.49 2.63 16.59
N VAL A 241 19.24 1.60 17.02
CA VAL A 241 18.97 0.89 18.27
C VAL A 241 19.78 1.51 19.39
N ARG A 242 19.10 1.96 20.45
CA ARG A 242 19.72 2.58 21.62
C ARG A 242 20.21 1.55 22.64
N PRO A 243 21.05 1.94 23.62
CA PRO A 243 21.54 1.02 24.65
C PRO A 243 20.44 0.30 25.44
N ASP A 244 19.26 0.92 25.57
CA ASP A 244 18.08 0.36 26.24
C ASP A 244 17.18 -0.50 25.33
N ASN A 245 17.64 -0.84 24.12
CA ASN A 245 16.91 -1.54 23.07
C ASN A 245 15.77 -0.75 22.40
N SER A 246 15.55 0.52 22.75
CA SER A 246 14.59 1.34 22.00
C SER A 246 15.07 1.60 20.57
N ILE A 247 14.14 1.58 19.61
CA ILE A 247 14.43 1.79 18.19
C ILE A 247 13.85 3.14 17.77
N GLU A 248 14.71 3.98 17.19
CA GLU A 248 14.33 5.22 16.51
C GLU A 248 14.64 5.09 15.01
N THR A 249 13.64 5.27 14.15
CA THR A 249 13.81 5.12 12.70
C THR A 249 14.00 6.48 12.04
N TRP A 250 15.02 6.58 11.19
CA TRP A 250 15.25 7.70 10.29
C TRP A 250 15.01 7.25 8.85
N VAL A 251 14.28 8.05 8.06
CA VAL A 251 13.95 7.73 6.67
C VAL A 251 14.15 8.97 5.81
N THR A 252 14.68 8.77 4.61
CA THR A 252 14.69 9.82 3.59
C THR A 252 14.44 9.27 2.20
N TYR A 253 13.73 10.04 1.37
CA TYR A 253 13.70 9.80 -0.07
C TYR A 253 15.01 10.29 -0.69
N VAL A 254 15.40 9.62 -1.78
CA VAL A 254 16.57 9.99 -2.58
C VAL A 254 16.10 10.18 -4.01
N ASP A 255 16.53 11.26 -4.67
CA ASP A 255 16.36 11.43 -6.11
C ASP A 255 17.51 10.70 -6.83
N PRO A 256 17.26 9.52 -7.45
CA PRO A 256 18.29 8.76 -8.16
C PRO A 256 18.65 9.35 -9.53
N GLU A 257 17.98 10.42 -9.96
CA GLU A 257 18.17 11.06 -11.27
C GLU A 257 18.01 10.10 -12.47
N VAL A 258 17.05 9.17 -12.38
CA VAL A 258 16.75 8.21 -13.46
C VAL A 258 15.40 8.45 -14.12
N ASP A 259 15.35 8.22 -15.43
CA ASP A 259 14.11 8.33 -16.22
C ASP A 259 13.23 7.08 -16.12
N ARG A 260 13.82 5.90 -15.84
CA ARG A 260 13.13 4.61 -15.85
C ARG A 260 12.84 4.14 -14.43
N TRP A 261 11.58 3.78 -14.19
CA TRP A 261 11.09 3.25 -12.92
C TRP A 261 10.44 1.90 -13.17
N HIS A 262 10.94 0.86 -12.49
CA HIS A 262 10.43 -0.50 -12.62
C HIS A 262 9.80 -0.99 -11.32
N PHE A 263 10.30 -0.57 -10.17
CA PHE A 263 9.93 -1.16 -8.88
C PHE A 263 8.91 -0.35 -8.08
N THR A 264 8.36 0.72 -8.65
CA THR A 264 7.26 1.50 -8.04
C THR A 264 6.07 0.63 -7.60
N TYR A 265 5.80 -0.50 -8.25
CA TYR A 265 4.73 -1.42 -7.82
C TYR A 265 5.05 -2.21 -6.54
N LEU A 266 6.33 -2.32 -6.15
CA LEU A 266 6.77 -3.00 -4.93
C LEU A 266 6.63 -2.09 -3.73
N HIS A 267 7.25 -0.91 -3.79
CA HIS A 267 7.42 0.00 -2.64
C HIS A 267 6.65 1.33 -2.78
N GLY A 268 5.90 1.54 -3.87
CA GLY A 268 5.09 2.76 -4.09
C GLY A 268 5.88 4.04 -4.45
N ILE A 269 7.21 4.00 -4.42
CA ILE A 269 8.07 5.16 -4.72
C ILE A 269 8.23 5.35 -6.23
N SER A 270 7.98 6.57 -6.69
CA SER A 270 8.06 6.97 -8.11
C SER A 270 8.94 8.19 -8.31
N ALA A 271 9.21 8.54 -9.58
CA ALA A 271 9.86 9.79 -9.97
C ALA A 271 9.20 11.03 -9.34
N LYS A 272 7.89 10.98 -9.07
CA LYS A 272 7.19 12.08 -8.43
C LYS A 272 7.37 12.08 -6.91
N THR A 273 7.40 10.92 -6.27
CA THR A 273 7.68 10.78 -4.82
C THR A 273 9.01 11.43 -4.46
N VAL A 274 10.04 11.22 -5.27
CA VAL A 274 11.40 11.73 -5.03
C VAL A 274 11.63 13.13 -5.60
N ARG A 275 10.60 13.79 -6.13
CA ARG A 275 10.74 15.12 -6.73
C ARG A 275 11.16 16.14 -5.68
N GLY A 276 12.35 16.70 -5.84
CA GLY A 276 12.91 17.66 -4.88
C GLY A 276 13.53 17.01 -3.65
N ALA A 277 13.52 15.67 -3.57
CA ALA A 277 14.31 14.92 -2.60
C ALA A 277 15.81 15.17 -2.83
N PRO A 278 16.63 15.06 -1.77
CA PRO A 278 18.07 15.13 -1.91
C PRO A 278 18.59 14.05 -2.84
N ARG A 279 19.66 14.34 -3.58
CA ARG A 279 20.41 13.35 -4.33
C ARG A 279 21.22 12.48 -3.39
N PHE A 280 21.65 11.31 -3.84
CA PHE A 280 22.48 10.41 -3.03
C PHE A 280 23.75 11.11 -2.49
N ARG A 281 24.39 11.96 -3.31
CA ARG A 281 25.56 12.77 -2.91
C ARG A 281 25.30 13.76 -1.77
N GLU A 282 24.06 14.19 -1.56
CA GLU A 282 23.65 15.08 -0.48
C GLU A 282 23.35 14.30 0.81
N VAL A 283 22.84 13.08 0.68
CA VAL A 283 22.51 12.19 1.81
C VAL A 283 23.74 11.49 2.37
N LEU A 284 24.65 11.03 1.52
CA LEU A 284 25.81 10.22 1.91
C LEU A 284 26.65 10.83 3.05
N PRO A 285 27.00 12.14 3.05
CA PRO A 285 27.78 12.73 4.14
C PRO A 285 27.11 12.63 5.51
N VAL A 286 25.77 12.75 5.56
CA VAL A 286 24.99 12.62 6.79
C VAL A 286 25.10 11.19 7.34
N LEU A 287 24.95 10.19 6.46
CA LEU A 287 25.09 8.79 6.84
C LEU A 287 26.54 8.43 7.22
N VAL A 288 27.54 8.95 6.50
CA VAL A 288 28.95 8.70 6.81
C VAL A 288 29.32 9.20 8.21
N GLU A 289 28.84 10.38 8.59
CA GLU A 289 29.08 10.92 9.93
C GLU A 289 28.28 10.15 10.98
N ALA A 290 26.98 9.94 10.74
CA ALA A 290 26.08 9.37 11.75
C ALA A 290 26.31 7.88 12.04
N LEU A 291 26.71 7.12 11.02
CA LEU A 291 26.92 5.67 11.14
C LEU A 291 28.39 5.32 11.41
N ARG A 292 29.25 6.34 11.58
CA ARG A 292 30.65 6.17 11.96
C ARG A 292 30.71 5.38 13.28
N ASP A 293 31.57 4.36 13.31
CA ASP A 293 31.85 3.50 14.47
C ASP A 293 30.74 2.52 14.89
N TYR A 294 29.61 2.47 14.16
CA TYR A 294 28.54 1.51 14.44
C TYR A 294 28.59 0.29 13.51
N VAL A 295 28.19 -0.87 14.06
CA VAL A 295 27.86 -2.03 13.25
C VAL A 295 26.54 -1.75 12.54
N ILE A 296 26.53 -1.96 11.22
CA ILE A 296 25.36 -1.80 10.37
C ILE A 296 24.84 -3.17 9.98
N TYR A 297 23.62 -3.50 10.39
CA TYR A 297 22.92 -4.69 9.92
C TYR A 297 22.15 -4.37 8.64
N GLN A 298 22.27 -5.26 7.66
CA GLN A 298 21.40 -5.34 6.49
C GLN A 298 20.63 -6.68 6.54
N HIS A 299 19.61 -6.84 5.72
CA HIS A 299 18.86 -8.10 5.62
C HIS A 299 19.00 -8.70 4.22
N SER A 300 20.11 -9.43 4.02
CA SER A 300 20.75 -9.79 2.74
C SER A 300 21.90 -8.85 2.35
N SER A 301 22.65 -9.22 1.30
CA SER A 301 23.80 -8.45 0.81
C SER A 301 23.45 -7.32 -0.17
N PHE A 302 22.15 -7.07 -0.40
CA PHE A 302 21.68 -6.13 -1.40
C PHE A 302 22.04 -4.68 -1.05
N ASP A 303 21.77 -4.24 0.17
CA ASP A 303 21.87 -2.83 0.61
C ASP A 303 23.30 -2.29 0.50
N ARG A 304 24.27 -3.06 1.03
CA ARG A 304 25.70 -2.75 0.86
C ARG A 304 26.07 -2.61 -0.62
N GLY A 305 25.54 -3.49 -1.47
CA GLY A 305 25.80 -3.46 -2.90
C GLY A 305 25.19 -2.23 -3.59
N ALA A 306 23.97 -1.86 -3.20
CA ALA A 306 23.29 -0.66 -3.70
C ALA A 306 24.02 0.62 -3.30
N VAL A 307 24.41 0.76 -2.03
CA VAL A 307 25.21 1.90 -1.53
C VAL A 307 26.54 2.03 -2.28
N ALA A 308 27.27 0.92 -2.47
CA ALA A 308 28.53 0.94 -3.22
C ALA A 308 28.31 1.34 -4.69
N LYS A 309 27.22 0.87 -5.32
CA LYS A 309 26.89 1.20 -6.70
C LYS A 309 26.48 2.66 -6.86
N ALA A 310 25.72 3.21 -5.92
CA ALA A 310 25.34 4.62 -5.89
C ALA A 310 26.56 5.53 -5.69
N CYS A 311 27.51 5.14 -4.82
CA CYS A 311 28.81 5.83 -4.69
C CYS A 311 29.57 5.82 -6.02
N GLN A 312 29.62 4.67 -6.71
CA GLN A 312 30.29 4.57 -8.01
C GLN A 312 29.63 5.48 -9.07
N ALA A 313 28.30 5.50 -9.14
CA ALA A 313 27.55 6.31 -10.11
C ALA A 313 27.79 7.82 -9.93
N GLU A 314 27.98 8.24 -8.68
CA GLU A 314 28.21 9.64 -8.30
C GLU A 314 29.69 10.02 -8.15
N ASN A 315 30.61 9.09 -8.44
CA ASN A 315 32.06 9.24 -8.26
C ASN A 315 32.44 9.67 -6.83
N LEU A 316 31.79 9.07 -5.83
CA LEU A 316 32.00 9.29 -4.40
C LEU A 316 32.81 8.13 -3.79
N PRO A 317 33.63 8.39 -2.74
CA PRO A 317 34.28 7.31 -2.01
C PRO A 317 33.23 6.45 -1.30
N THR A 318 33.36 5.13 -1.42
CA THR A 318 32.50 4.19 -0.68
C THR A 318 32.89 4.22 0.80
N PRO A 319 31.93 4.39 1.73
CA PRO A 319 32.22 4.38 3.16
C PRO A 319 32.76 3.02 3.64
N GLU A 320 33.74 3.05 4.53
CA GLU A 320 34.28 1.86 5.19
C GLU A 320 33.42 1.44 6.39
N TRP A 321 32.13 1.17 6.15
CA TRP A 321 31.21 0.73 7.20
C TRP A 321 31.39 -0.76 7.56
N ILE A 322 31.11 -1.09 8.82
CA ILE A 322 31.14 -2.46 9.35
C ILE A 322 29.78 -3.12 9.13
N TRP A 323 29.60 -3.77 7.98
CA TRP A 323 28.38 -4.48 7.65
C TRP A 323 28.30 -5.88 8.27
N LYS A 324 27.11 -6.23 8.78
CA LYS A 324 26.71 -7.59 9.16
C LYS A 324 25.37 -7.95 8.53
N ASP A 325 25.12 -9.25 8.36
CA ASP A 325 23.89 -9.75 7.74
C ASP A 325 22.97 -10.37 8.81
N SER A 326 21.82 -9.74 9.03
CA SER A 326 20.81 -10.22 9.98
C SER A 326 20.20 -11.57 9.59
N VAL A 327 20.26 -11.96 8.31
CA VAL A 327 19.84 -13.31 7.86
C VAL A 327 20.75 -14.39 8.46
N GLN A 328 22.04 -14.10 8.64
CA GLN A 328 22.96 -15.05 9.28
C GLN A 328 22.65 -15.22 10.76
N VAL A 329 22.34 -14.12 11.45
CA VAL A 329 21.89 -14.13 12.84
C VAL A 329 20.58 -14.91 12.97
N ALA A 330 19.60 -14.62 12.12
CA ALA A 330 18.31 -15.29 12.11
C ALA A 330 18.43 -16.81 11.86
N ARG A 331 19.34 -17.22 10.96
CA ARG A 331 19.61 -18.65 10.70
C ARG A 331 20.19 -19.39 11.89
N GLN A 332 20.95 -18.71 12.73
CA GLN A 332 21.52 -19.28 13.95
C GLN A 332 20.50 -19.32 15.09
N ALA A 333 19.71 -18.25 15.23
CA ALA A 333 18.69 -18.14 16.27
C ALA A 333 17.50 -19.07 16.03
N TRP A 334 17.08 -19.23 14.77
CA TRP A 334 15.88 -20.00 14.38
C TRP A 334 16.18 -20.97 13.24
N PRO A 335 17.04 -21.99 13.44
CA PRO A 335 17.40 -22.97 12.41
C PRO A 335 16.19 -23.77 11.87
N GLU A 336 15.12 -23.90 12.64
CA GLU A 336 13.86 -24.58 12.31
C GLU A 336 13.07 -23.93 11.17
N LEU A 337 13.36 -22.67 10.81
CA LEU A 337 12.75 -22.00 9.65
C LEU A 337 13.41 -22.39 8.32
N LYS A 338 14.51 -23.15 8.37
CA LYS A 338 15.22 -23.60 7.18
C LYS A 338 14.36 -24.63 6.41
N GLY A 339 14.01 -24.30 5.17
CA GLY A 339 13.33 -25.23 4.25
C GLY A 339 11.81 -25.31 4.35
N LYS A 340 11.14 -24.48 5.17
CA LYS A 340 9.68 -24.32 5.09
C LYS A 340 9.32 -23.46 3.86
N GLY A 341 8.40 -23.96 3.03
CA GLY A 341 8.02 -23.36 1.74
C GLY A 341 7.59 -21.89 1.84
N ASN A 342 7.88 -21.14 0.77
CA ASN A 342 7.53 -19.72 0.54
C ASN A 342 8.08 -18.66 1.53
N GLY A 343 9.27 -18.82 2.15
CA GLY A 343 9.87 -17.64 2.80
C GLY A 343 11.16 -17.76 3.60
N GLY A 344 11.59 -18.95 4.05
CA GLY A 344 12.87 -19.10 4.79
C GLY A 344 13.09 -18.07 5.91
N HIS A 345 14.25 -17.43 5.93
CA HIS A 345 14.65 -16.37 6.88
C HIS A 345 14.52 -14.95 6.31
N GLY A 346 13.66 -14.73 5.30
CA GLY A 346 13.37 -13.37 4.82
C GLY A 346 12.46 -12.60 5.79
N LEU A 347 12.46 -11.27 5.72
CA LEU A 347 11.68 -10.41 6.62
C LEU A 347 10.19 -10.77 6.65
N ALA A 348 9.55 -11.06 5.52
CA ALA A 348 8.14 -11.45 5.49
C ALA A 348 7.84 -12.75 6.29
N SER A 349 8.77 -13.72 6.28
CA SER A 349 8.68 -14.96 7.06
C SER A 349 8.92 -14.70 8.54
N LEU A 350 9.95 -13.91 8.86
CA LEU A 350 10.29 -13.54 10.23
C LEU A 350 9.23 -12.64 10.87
N LYS A 351 8.55 -11.79 10.09
CA LYS A 351 7.43 -10.95 10.54
C LYS A 351 6.32 -11.80 11.15
N GLY A 352 5.87 -12.84 10.43
CA GLY A 352 4.85 -13.76 10.95
C GLY A 352 5.35 -14.60 12.13
N TYR A 353 6.63 -14.99 12.13
CA TYR A 353 7.20 -15.86 13.17
C TYR A 353 7.50 -15.15 14.49
N LEU A 354 7.96 -13.90 14.41
CA LEU A 354 8.35 -13.07 15.56
C LEU A 354 7.21 -12.12 16.00
N GLY A 355 6.08 -12.12 15.29
CA GLY A 355 4.95 -11.25 15.59
C GLY A 355 5.23 -9.77 15.33
N LEU A 356 6.12 -9.46 14.37
CA LEU A 356 6.44 -8.08 14.02
C LEU A 356 5.28 -7.45 13.26
N SER A 357 5.00 -6.17 13.52
CA SER A 357 3.93 -5.42 12.87
C SER A 357 4.51 -4.19 12.18
N PHE A 358 4.73 -4.30 10.87
CA PHE A 358 5.25 -3.22 10.01
C PHE A 358 4.75 -3.40 8.56
N GLU A 359 4.65 -2.35 7.76
CA GLU A 359 4.30 -2.47 6.33
C GLU A 359 5.51 -2.95 5.52
N HIS A 360 5.35 -3.93 4.62
CA HIS A 360 6.46 -4.48 3.84
C HIS A 360 6.69 -3.60 2.60
N HIS A 361 7.96 -3.28 2.26
CA HIS A 361 8.38 -2.38 1.16
C HIS A 361 8.38 -0.87 1.49
N ASP A 362 8.59 -0.53 2.75
CA ASP A 362 9.11 0.77 3.17
C ASP A 362 10.48 0.56 3.82
N ALA A 363 11.51 1.27 3.34
CA ALA A 363 12.88 1.06 3.81
C ALA A 363 13.04 1.30 5.32
N GLY A 364 12.22 2.18 5.92
CA GLY A 364 12.24 2.44 7.36
C GLY A 364 11.70 1.26 8.16
N GLU A 365 10.59 0.71 7.71
CA GLU A 365 9.91 -0.45 8.29
C GLU A 365 10.75 -1.73 8.13
N ASP A 366 11.34 -1.96 6.95
CA ASP A 366 12.21 -3.12 6.70
C ASP A 366 13.54 -3.01 7.49
N ALA A 367 14.12 -1.81 7.61
CA ALA A 367 15.27 -1.56 8.50
C ALA A 367 14.90 -1.82 9.97
N ARG A 368 13.72 -1.38 10.42
CA ARG A 368 13.23 -1.63 11.78
C ARG A 368 13.08 -3.12 12.03
N ALA A 369 12.49 -3.86 11.10
CA ALA A 369 12.33 -5.30 11.20
C ALA A 369 13.67 -6.04 11.29
N ALA A 370 14.67 -5.63 10.49
CA ALA A 370 16.03 -6.17 10.58
C ALA A 370 16.67 -5.90 11.95
N ALA A 371 16.42 -4.74 12.56
CA ALA A 371 16.88 -4.45 13.92
C ALA A 371 16.15 -5.30 14.98
N GLU A 372 14.83 -5.46 14.87
CA GLU A 372 14.04 -6.31 15.76
C GLU A 372 14.50 -7.78 15.70
N VAL A 373 14.84 -8.30 14.52
CA VAL A 373 15.45 -9.63 14.34
C VAL A 373 16.70 -9.82 15.22
N ILE A 374 17.58 -8.81 15.29
CA ILE A 374 18.77 -8.87 16.14
C ILE A 374 18.38 -8.88 17.63
N LEU A 375 17.47 -7.99 18.03
CA LEU A 375 17.00 -7.91 19.42
C LEU A 375 16.36 -9.22 19.89
N HIS A 376 15.51 -9.83 19.05
CA HIS A 376 14.86 -11.11 19.35
C HIS A 376 15.87 -12.26 19.46
N ALA A 377 16.88 -12.28 18.57
CA ALA A 377 17.95 -13.27 18.62
C ALA A 377 18.82 -13.14 19.89
N GLU A 378 19.16 -11.91 20.28
CA GLU A 378 19.92 -11.63 21.51
C GLU A 378 19.14 -12.00 22.79
N ALA A 379 17.81 -11.79 22.77
CA ALA A 379 16.93 -12.13 23.88
C ALA A 379 16.64 -13.64 24.00
N GLY A 380 17.03 -14.47 23.01
CA GLY A 380 16.76 -15.91 23.01
C GLY A 380 15.28 -16.27 22.93
N GLN A 381 14.44 -15.40 22.35
CA GLN A 381 12.99 -15.62 22.32
C GLN A 381 12.59 -16.73 21.33
N ALA A 382 11.75 -17.66 21.80
CA ALA A 382 11.11 -18.70 21.00
C ALA A 382 9.59 -18.49 20.94
N VAL A 383 9.07 -18.34 19.71
CA VAL A 383 7.72 -18.63 19.20
C VAL A 383 6.50 -18.00 19.90
N VAL A 384 5.72 -17.22 19.13
CA VAL A 384 4.26 -17.16 19.31
C VAL A 384 3.63 -18.09 18.27
N ALA A 385 3.10 -19.24 18.71
CA ALA A 385 2.28 -20.09 17.85
C ALA A 385 0.89 -19.47 17.82
N PHE A 386 0.48 -18.86 16.71
CA PHE A 386 -0.94 -18.58 16.51
C PHE A 386 -1.66 -19.92 16.30
N GLY A 387 -2.27 -20.40 17.39
CA GLY A 387 -3.07 -21.60 17.44
C GLY A 387 -4.29 -21.51 16.52
N ALA A 388 -4.67 -22.68 16.02
CA ALA A 388 -5.94 -22.93 15.36
C ALA A 388 -7.09 -22.29 16.14
N PHE A 389 -7.88 -21.46 15.48
CA PHE A 389 -9.24 -21.18 15.95
C PHE A 389 -10.05 -22.45 15.69
N ALA A 390 -10.29 -23.20 16.77
CA ALA A 390 -11.17 -24.35 16.77
C ALA A 390 -12.61 -23.90 16.50
N ASP A 391 -13.23 -24.65 15.60
CA ASP A 391 -14.65 -24.74 15.30
C ASP A 391 -15.41 -25.18 16.56
N GLU A 392 -16.12 -24.25 17.23
CA GLU A 392 -17.18 -24.62 18.17
C GLU A 392 -18.47 -24.77 17.38
N GLY A 393 -18.74 -26.01 16.99
CA GLY A 393 -20.03 -26.43 16.48
C GLY A 393 -21.08 -26.36 17.59
N GLU A 394 -22.11 -25.53 17.41
CA GLU A 394 -23.38 -25.69 18.12
C GLU A 394 -24.25 -26.72 17.38
N ASP A 395 -24.42 -27.84 18.06
CA ASP A 395 -25.29 -28.97 17.72
C ASP A 395 -26.76 -28.60 17.94
N TYR A 396 -27.48 -28.28 16.87
CA TYR A 396 -28.95 -28.29 16.88
C TYR A 396 -29.45 -29.62 16.32
N ARG A 397 -29.63 -30.61 17.20
CA ARG A 397 -30.46 -31.80 16.93
C ARG A 397 -31.82 -31.69 17.63
N LEU A 398 -32.82 -31.49 16.77
CA LEU A 398 -34.18 -32.05 16.76
C LEU A 398 -34.79 -32.50 18.10
N ILE A 399 -35.85 -31.78 18.47
CA ILE A 399 -36.95 -32.25 19.33
C ILE A 399 -37.76 -33.27 18.52
N GLU A 400 -37.79 -34.53 18.96
CA GLU A 400 -38.94 -35.42 18.79
C GLU A 400 -39.16 -36.19 20.11
N GLU A 401 -40.41 -36.08 20.60
CA GLU A 401 -41.12 -36.74 21.71
C GLU A 401 -40.80 -36.33 23.16
#